data_AF-E1ZT76-F1
#
_entry.id   AF-E1ZT76-F1
#
_cell.length_a   1.000
_cell.length_b   1.000
_cell.length_c   1.000
_cell.angle_alpha   90.00
_cell.angle_beta   90.00
_cell.angle_gamma   90.00
#
_symmetry.space_group_name_H-M   'P 1'
#
loop_
_entity.id
_entity.type
_entity.pdbx_description
1 polymer ?
#
loop_
_entity_poly.entity_id
_entity_poly.type
_entity_poly.pdbx_seq_one_letter_code
_entity_poly.pdbx_strand_id
1 'polypeptide(L)'
;MVKLCCHCGQQRAVLRRPKTFEQLCRECFYAALEEEVHQTIVGARLFRPGERVAVAASGGKDSTVLAHMMTTLNQRHGYGLDLFLLSIDEGISGYRDDSLDTVKRNEAQYQIPLHVFSYKDLYGWTMDEIVREIGTRSNCTFCGVFRRQALDRGAALVGAHKIATGHNADDVAETVLLNIIRGDVPRLGRCANIITGEDSSLPRVKPFKYTYEKEIVMYAYFKRLDYFSTECIYAPYAARGFAREFVKDLEAARPSAIVDLIRSAERFRVPGASGSGTGGTGGKGTALPQPGSCQRCGYISSQPVCKACMLLEGLNKGLPRLGVSRTKRAPKAAPEAAAASSGGGGGDGGAGACASTQCAAGCSCQQQRQAGAAADQPGGGGSGSAAAACCGGGGCGGSASTRGAAAPAAAAGEAAAALEDAPLAAALASAAGAAGIREAAEAGGGHAYLQNKSSIESHPSARQLAQ
;
A
#
# COMPACT_ATOMS: atom_id res chain seq x y z
N MET A 1 -26.15 -28.40 6.44
CA MET A 1 -25.47 -29.12 5.34
C MET A 1 -24.01 -28.70 5.34
N VAL A 2 -23.07 -29.63 5.48
CA VAL A 2 -21.63 -29.30 5.44
C VAL A 2 -21.29 -28.85 4.02
N LYS A 3 -20.77 -27.63 3.86
CA LYS A 3 -20.34 -27.14 2.55
C LYS A 3 -19.00 -27.77 2.21
N LEU A 4 -18.95 -28.49 1.09
CA LEU A 4 -17.73 -29.10 0.56
C LEU A 4 -16.88 -28.06 -0.19
N CYS A 5 -15.58 -28.30 -0.26
CA CYS A 5 -14.65 -27.48 -1.02
C CYS A 5 -15.04 -27.48 -2.50
N CYS A 6 -15.15 -26.30 -3.11
CA CYS A 6 -15.55 -26.18 -4.50
C CYS A 6 -14.47 -26.56 -5.52
N HIS A 7 -13.21 -26.75 -5.09
CA HIS A 7 -12.12 -27.21 -5.95
C HIS A 7 -11.99 -28.74 -5.95
N CYS A 8 -11.90 -29.37 -4.77
CA CYS A 8 -11.71 -30.83 -4.70
C CYS A 8 -13.01 -31.64 -4.56
N GLY A 9 -14.12 -31.02 -4.12
CA GLY A 9 -15.39 -31.71 -3.90
C GLY A 9 -15.40 -32.76 -2.78
N GLN A 10 -14.27 -32.99 -2.11
CA GLN A 10 -14.10 -34.08 -1.13
C GLN A 10 -14.00 -33.57 0.31
N GLN A 11 -13.16 -32.56 0.54
CA GLN A 11 -12.88 -32.03 1.86
C GLN A 11 -13.91 -30.97 2.25
N ARG A 12 -14.18 -30.83 3.54
CA ARG A 12 -15.00 -29.72 4.07
C ARG A 12 -14.35 -28.38 3.75
N ALA A 13 -15.13 -27.42 3.29
CA ALA A 13 -14.66 -26.05 3.15
C ALA A 13 -14.44 -25.44 4.55
N VAL A 14 -13.26 -24.87 4.76
CA VAL A 14 -12.86 -24.26 6.05
C VAL A 14 -12.76 -22.74 5.96
N LEU A 15 -12.69 -22.18 4.76
CA LEU A 15 -12.61 -20.75 4.52
C LEU A 15 -13.39 -20.36 3.27
N ARG A 16 -13.74 -19.09 3.18
CA ARG A 16 -14.25 -18.43 1.98
C ARG A 16 -13.24 -17.37 1.56
N ARG A 17 -12.71 -17.45 0.35
CA ARG A 17 -11.72 -16.50 -0.16
C ARG A 17 -12.32 -15.09 -0.23
N PRO A 18 -11.67 -14.06 0.35
CA PRO A 18 -12.14 -12.68 0.27
C PRO A 18 -12.25 -12.15 -1.17
N LYS A 19 -11.32 -12.54 -2.04
CA LYS A 19 -11.20 -12.07 -3.41
C LYS A 19 -12.23 -12.68 -4.37
N THR A 20 -12.43 -13.99 -4.31
CA THR A 20 -13.24 -14.77 -5.28
C THR A 20 -14.54 -15.31 -4.69
N PHE A 21 -14.69 -15.27 -3.36
CA PHE A 21 -15.78 -15.90 -2.61
C PHE A 21 -15.87 -17.43 -2.72
N GLU A 22 -14.86 -18.08 -3.30
CA GLU A 22 -14.74 -19.53 -3.37
C GLU A 22 -14.60 -20.13 -1.96
N GLN A 23 -15.25 -21.27 -1.73
CA GLN A 23 -15.21 -21.97 -0.46
C GLN A 23 -14.24 -23.14 -0.56
N LEU A 24 -13.11 -23.07 0.15
CA LEU A 24 -11.99 -23.98 -0.03
C LEU A 24 -11.63 -24.73 1.25
N CYS A 25 -11.09 -25.95 1.09
CA CYS A 25 -10.31 -26.59 2.14
C CYS A 25 -8.90 -25.94 2.21
N ARG A 26 -8.11 -26.27 3.24
CA ARG A 26 -6.77 -25.68 3.45
C ARG A 26 -5.82 -25.95 2.27
N GLU A 27 -5.74 -27.19 1.82
CA GLU A 27 -4.82 -27.59 0.75
C GLU A 27 -5.15 -26.92 -0.59
N CYS A 28 -6.44 -26.89 -0.97
CA CYS A 28 -6.87 -26.18 -2.18
C CYS A 28 -6.62 -24.67 -2.07
N PHE A 29 -6.77 -24.07 -0.88
CA PHE A 29 -6.43 -22.66 -0.68
C PHE A 29 -4.94 -22.38 -0.84
N TYR A 30 -4.06 -23.22 -0.28
CA TYR A 30 -2.61 -23.07 -0.48
C TYR A 30 -2.25 -23.16 -1.95
N ALA A 31 -2.72 -24.20 -2.64
CA ALA A 31 -2.46 -24.39 -4.05
C ALA A 31 -2.96 -23.20 -4.89
N ALA A 32 -4.20 -22.73 -4.65
CA ALA A 32 -4.76 -21.61 -5.38
C ALA A 32 -3.98 -20.30 -5.15
N LEU A 33 -3.62 -19.99 -3.89
CA LEU A 33 -2.91 -18.75 -3.57
C LEU A 33 -1.47 -18.76 -4.10
N GLU A 34 -0.77 -19.87 -3.92
CA GLU A 34 0.61 -20.06 -4.40
C GLU A 34 0.66 -20.01 -5.94
N GLU A 35 -0.32 -20.61 -6.62
CA GLU A 35 -0.44 -20.55 -8.08
C GLU A 35 -0.72 -19.13 -8.57
N GLU A 36 -1.60 -18.37 -7.92
CA GLU A 36 -1.84 -16.96 -8.29
C GLU A 36 -0.57 -16.10 -8.17
N VAL A 37 0.23 -16.34 -7.13
CA VAL A 37 1.51 -15.64 -6.95
C VAL A 37 2.54 -16.11 -7.97
N HIS A 38 2.60 -17.41 -8.27
CA HIS A 38 3.43 -17.96 -9.35
C HIS A 38 3.11 -17.30 -10.69
N GLN A 39 1.83 -17.23 -11.06
CA GLN A 39 1.38 -16.59 -12.29
C GLN A 39 1.70 -15.09 -12.31
N THR A 40 1.63 -14.41 -11.16
CA THR A 40 2.05 -13.01 -11.04
C THR A 40 3.56 -12.87 -11.28
N ILE A 41 4.38 -13.75 -10.72
CA ILE A 41 5.84 -13.74 -10.88
C ILE A 41 6.24 -13.99 -12.34
N VAL A 42 5.68 -15.04 -12.96
CA VAL A 42 6.00 -15.45 -14.33
C VAL A 42 5.44 -14.47 -15.35
N GLY A 43 4.17 -14.06 -15.20
CA GLY A 43 3.49 -13.15 -16.11
C GLY A 43 4.16 -11.77 -16.17
N ALA A 44 4.68 -11.28 -15.04
CA ALA A 44 5.43 -10.03 -14.98
C ALA A 44 6.95 -10.18 -15.16
N ARG A 45 7.45 -11.42 -15.36
CA ARG A 45 8.88 -11.75 -15.50
C ARG A 45 9.73 -11.11 -14.39
N LEU A 46 9.28 -11.26 -13.13
CA LEU A 46 9.90 -10.58 -11.98
C LEU A 46 11.35 -10.99 -11.76
N PHE A 47 11.71 -12.23 -12.10
CA PHE A 47 13.03 -12.79 -11.85
C PHE A 47 13.61 -13.48 -13.09
N ARG A 48 14.94 -13.65 -13.08
CA ARG A 48 15.68 -14.48 -14.03
C ARG A 48 16.43 -15.56 -13.25
N PRO A 49 16.59 -16.78 -13.82
CA PRO A 49 17.39 -17.81 -13.19
C PRO A 49 18.82 -17.33 -12.89
N GLY A 50 19.36 -17.71 -11.73
CA GLY A 50 20.68 -17.31 -11.25
C GLY A 50 20.73 -15.93 -10.57
N GLU A 51 19.63 -15.17 -10.53
CA GLU A 51 19.59 -13.91 -9.80
C GLU A 51 19.65 -14.12 -8.29
N ARG A 52 20.51 -13.34 -7.62
CA ARG A 52 20.51 -13.18 -6.15
C ARG A 52 19.42 -12.20 -5.74
N VAL A 53 18.46 -12.63 -4.92
CA VAL A 53 17.28 -11.85 -4.54
C VAL A 53 17.24 -11.65 -3.03
N ALA A 54 17.26 -10.38 -2.62
CA ALA A 54 17.06 -9.98 -1.24
C ALA A 54 15.57 -9.97 -0.90
N VAL A 55 15.10 -10.89 -0.06
CA VAL A 55 13.75 -10.83 0.49
C VAL A 55 13.75 -9.91 1.71
N ALA A 56 13.09 -8.76 1.59
CA ALA A 56 13.04 -7.78 2.67
C ALA A 56 12.22 -8.34 3.86
N ALA A 57 12.89 -8.58 4.98
CA ALA A 57 12.33 -9.21 6.16
C ALA A 57 12.13 -8.19 7.29
N SER A 58 10.87 -7.83 7.55
CA SER A 58 10.54 -7.02 8.73
C SER A 58 10.19 -7.87 9.94
N GLY A 59 9.98 -9.18 9.78
CA GLY A 59 9.48 -10.06 10.84
C GLY A 59 7.95 -10.05 10.97
N GLY A 60 7.27 -9.13 10.25
CA GLY A 60 5.81 -9.10 10.18
C GLY A 60 5.23 -10.12 9.20
N LYS A 61 3.91 -10.36 9.32
CA LYS A 61 3.15 -11.36 8.56
C LYS A 61 3.45 -11.37 7.07
N ASP A 62 3.42 -10.22 6.40
CA ASP A 62 3.53 -10.14 4.94
C ASP A 62 4.94 -10.54 4.48
N SER A 63 5.97 -10.11 5.21
CA SER A 63 7.36 -10.46 4.90
C SER A 63 7.68 -11.92 5.19
N THR A 64 7.11 -12.48 6.27
CA THR A 64 7.27 -13.91 6.61
C THR A 64 6.60 -14.80 5.57
N VAL A 65 5.35 -14.49 5.18
CA VAL A 65 4.64 -15.23 4.14
C VAL A 65 5.36 -15.10 2.79
N LEU A 66 5.92 -13.92 2.48
CA LEU A 66 6.72 -13.74 1.27
C LEU A 66 7.96 -14.63 1.29
N ALA A 67 8.72 -14.65 2.38
CA ALA A 67 9.90 -15.51 2.51
C ALA A 67 9.54 -16.98 2.32
N HIS A 68 8.52 -17.46 3.04
CA HIS A 68 8.03 -18.84 2.91
C HIS A 68 7.59 -19.16 1.47
N MET A 69 6.77 -18.31 0.86
CA MET A 69 6.22 -18.55 -0.47
C MET A 69 7.28 -18.48 -1.56
N MET A 70 8.24 -17.55 -1.46
CA MET A 70 9.38 -17.48 -2.39
C MET A 70 10.23 -18.74 -2.31
N THR A 71 10.51 -19.26 -1.11
CA THR A 71 11.24 -20.53 -0.94
C THR A 71 10.46 -21.69 -1.55
N THR A 72 9.17 -21.83 -1.22
CA THR A 72 8.30 -22.90 -1.72
C THR A 72 8.19 -22.87 -3.25
N LEU A 73 7.97 -21.70 -3.85
CA LEU A 73 7.84 -21.56 -5.31
C LEU A 73 9.18 -21.73 -6.04
N ASN A 74 10.29 -21.25 -5.46
CA ASN A 74 11.63 -21.45 -6.02
C ASN A 74 11.97 -22.95 -6.12
N GLN A 75 11.64 -23.73 -5.09
CA GLN A 75 11.83 -25.19 -5.07
C GLN A 75 10.86 -25.91 -6.01
N ARG A 76 9.56 -25.59 -5.94
CA ARG A 76 8.51 -26.28 -6.73
C ARG A 76 8.66 -26.06 -8.24
N HIS A 77 8.92 -24.82 -8.66
CA HIS A 77 8.96 -24.44 -10.07
C HIS A 77 10.38 -24.30 -10.62
N GLY A 78 11.41 -24.51 -9.79
CA GLY A 78 12.80 -24.45 -10.22
C GLY A 78 13.22 -23.08 -10.73
N TYR A 79 12.83 -21.98 -10.08
CA TYR A 79 13.21 -20.63 -10.55
C TYR A 79 14.73 -20.42 -10.57
N GLY A 80 15.49 -21.16 -9.76
CA GLY A 80 16.94 -21.07 -9.70
C GLY A 80 17.43 -19.76 -9.07
N LEU A 81 16.67 -19.22 -8.11
CA LEU A 81 17.02 -17.98 -7.41
C LEU A 81 17.91 -18.29 -6.21
N ASP A 82 18.92 -17.45 -6.00
CA ASP A 82 19.69 -17.41 -4.75
C ASP A 82 18.99 -16.45 -3.79
N LEU A 83 18.23 -17.01 -2.84
CA LEU A 83 17.39 -16.26 -1.91
C LEU A 83 18.13 -16.04 -0.59
N PHE A 84 18.09 -14.80 -0.10
CA PHE A 84 18.52 -14.46 1.25
C PHE A 84 17.60 -13.41 1.86
N LEU A 85 17.52 -13.38 3.18
CA LEU A 85 16.77 -12.40 3.95
C LEU A 85 17.62 -11.15 4.17
N LEU A 86 16.99 -9.99 3.99
CA LEU A 86 17.57 -8.69 4.32
C LEU A 86 16.69 -7.98 5.33
N SER A 87 17.20 -7.83 6.55
CA SER A 87 16.52 -7.14 7.65
C SER A 87 17.24 -5.84 8.00
N ILE A 88 16.47 -4.78 8.26
CA ILE A 88 17.01 -3.50 8.70
C ILE A 88 16.61 -3.27 10.14
N ASP A 89 17.58 -3.07 11.02
CA ASP A 89 17.36 -2.66 12.41
C ASP A 89 17.28 -1.13 12.49
N GLU A 90 16.09 -0.60 12.73
CA GLU A 90 15.89 0.83 12.90
C GLU A 90 16.37 1.36 14.27
N GLY A 91 16.65 0.49 15.23
CA GLY A 91 17.00 0.87 16.60
C GLY A 91 15.83 1.51 17.36
N ILE A 92 14.67 0.82 17.36
CA ILE A 92 13.49 1.19 18.15
C ILE A 92 13.39 0.23 19.33
N SER A 93 13.66 0.74 20.53
CA SER A 93 13.74 -0.05 21.77
C SER A 93 12.41 -0.72 22.10
N GLY A 94 12.44 -2.00 22.48
CA GLY A 94 11.24 -2.75 22.89
C GLY A 94 10.27 -3.07 21.76
N TYR A 95 10.68 -2.86 20.50
CA TYR A 95 9.92 -3.25 19.31
C TYR A 95 10.78 -4.09 18.37
N ARG A 96 11.99 -3.63 18.07
CA ARG A 96 12.81 -4.25 17.03
C ARG A 96 13.53 -5.50 17.51
N ASP A 97 13.82 -5.60 18.81
CA ASP A 97 14.49 -6.76 19.42
C ASP A 97 13.70 -8.06 19.16
N ASP A 98 12.44 -8.11 19.60
CA ASP A 98 11.53 -9.26 19.40
C ASP A 98 11.29 -9.58 17.91
N SER A 99 11.22 -8.53 17.11
CA SER A 99 11.00 -8.64 15.68
C SER A 99 12.21 -9.25 14.97
N LEU A 100 13.43 -8.90 15.36
CA LEU A 100 14.66 -9.50 14.82
C LEU A 100 14.82 -10.96 15.25
N ASP A 101 14.44 -11.31 16.47
CA ASP A 101 14.48 -12.71 16.91
C ASP A 101 13.52 -13.59 16.10
N THR A 102 12.37 -13.04 15.71
CA THR A 102 11.48 -13.70 14.75
C THR A 102 12.12 -13.89 13.38
N VAL A 103 12.86 -12.89 12.87
CA VAL A 103 13.57 -13.01 11.59
C VAL A 103 14.71 -14.04 11.66
N LYS A 104 15.43 -14.16 12.79
CA LYS A 104 16.43 -15.21 13.01
C LYS A 104 15.80 -16.61 13.05
N ARG A 105 14.62 -16.76 13.67
CA ARG A 105 13.86 -18.02 13.65
C ARG A 105 13.43 -18.39 12.22
N ASN A 106 13.01 -17.40 11.43
CA ASN A 106 12.69 -17.58 10.00
C ASN A 106 13.89 -18.04 9.16
N GLU A 107 15.10 -17.51 9.41
CA GLU A 107 16.33 -17.99 8.77
C GLU A 107 16.53 -19.49 9.01
N ALA A 108 16.43 -19.92 10.27
CA ALA A 108 16.59 -21.34 10.63
C ALA A 108 15.48 -22.21 10.02
N GLN A 109 14.23 -21.75 10.05
CA GLN A 109 13.08 -22.50 9.55
C GLN A 109 13.09 -22.66 8.03
N TYR A 110 13.45 -21.62 7.28
CA TYR A 110 13.40 -21.62 5.82
C TYR A 110 14.75 -21.91 5.17
N GLN A 111 15.82 -22.04 5.97
CA GLN A 111 17.19 -22.32 5.51
C GLN A 111 17.69 -21.32 4.46
N ILE A 112 17.38 -20.05 4.67
CA ILE A 112 17.78 -18.93 3.81
C ILE A 112 18.67 -17.96 4.62
N PRO A 113 19.87 -17.59 4.14
CA PRO A 113 20.80 -16.77 4.90
C PRO A 113 20.18 -15.41 5.28
N LEU A 114 20.49 -14.92 6.48
CA LEU A 114 20.05 -13.59 6.95
C LEU A 114 21.20 -12.59 6.99
N HIS A 115 20.96 -11.42 6.38
CA HIS A 115 21.80 -10.24 6.55
C HIS A 115 21.02 -9.15 7.30
N VAL A 116 21.60 -8.66 8.40
CA VAL A 116 21.04 -7.58 9.21
C VAL A 116 21.94 -6.35 9.10
N PHE A 117 21.34 -5.19 8.84
CA PHE A 117 22.03 -3.90 8.87
C PHE A 117 21.28 -2.93 9.77
N SER A 118 21.98 -2.14 10.58
CA SER A 118 21.34 -1.18 11.47
C SER A 118 21.38 0.25 10.93
N TYR A 119 20.44 1.09 11.35
CA TYR A 119 20.53 2.53 11.11
C TYR A 119 21.75 3.14 11.79
N LYS A 120 22.16 2.58 12.94
CA LYS A 120 23.36 3.04 13.65
C LYS A 120 24.59 2.90 12.77
N ASP A 121 24.77 1.76 12.12
CA ASP A 121 25.93 1.50 11.26
C ASP A 121 25.86 2.30 9.94
N LEU A 122 24.66 2.40 9.36
CA LEU A 122 24.48 3.04 8.04
C LEU A 122 24.47 4.58 8.09
N TYR A 123 24.03 5.15 9.20
CA TYR A 123 23.76 6.58 9.33
C TYR A 123 24.35 7.23 10.59
N GLY A 124 24.80 6.46 11.58
CA GLY A 124 25.25 6.97 12.89
C GLY A 124 24.12 7.26 13.88
N TRP A 125 22.87 7.05 13.47
CA TRP A 125 21.66 7.39 14.22
C TRP A 125 20.72 6.21 14.37
N THR A 126 20.13 6.00 15.54
CA THR A 126 18.95 5.13 15.71
C THR A 126 17.65 5.93 15.54
N MET A 127 16.53 5.25 15.31
CA MET A 127 15.23 5.93 15.29
C MET A 127 14.89 6.58 16.61
N ASP A 128 15.24 5.97 17.75
CA ASP A 128 15.01 6.58 19.06
C ASP A 128 15.84 7.86 19.25
N GLU A 129 17.09 7.89 18.77
CA GLU A 129 17.92 9.11 18.76
C GLU A 129 17.31 10.20 17.86
N ILE A 130 16.82 9.82 16.68
CA ILE A 130 16.15 10.76 15.76
C ILE A 130 14.90 11.34 16.39
N VAL A 131 14.05 10.52 17.02
CA VAL A 131 12.81 10.99 17.66
C VAL A 131 13.09 11.90 18.84
N ARG A 132 14.17 11.67 19.59
CA ARG A 132 14.61 12.59 20.65
C ARG A 132 14.96 13.98 20.12
N GLU A 133 15.56 14.06 18.94
CA GLU A 133 15.97 15.32 18.32
C GLU A 133 14.79 16.06 17.65
N ILE A 134 13.93 15.36 16.92
CA ILE A 134 12.90 15.98 16.06
C ILE A 134 11.50 15.99 16.70
N GLY A 135 11.30 15.23 17.77
CA GLY A 135 10.00 14.91 18.36
C GLY A 135 9.23 13.81 17.60
N THR A 136 7.98 13.58 18.01
CA THR A 136 7.12 12.54 17.42
C THR A 136 6.48 12.95 16.10
N ARG A 137 6.43 14.25 15.80
CA ARG A 137 5.91 14.73 14.52
C ARG A 137 6.92 14.45 13.41
N SER A 138 6.45 13.83 12.33
CA SER A 138 7.25 13.55 11.11
C SER A 138 8.29 12.42 11.23
N ASN A 139 8.38 11.72 12.36
CA ASN A 139 9.33 10.60 12.55
C ASN A 139 9.19 9.49 11.48
N CYS A 140 7.97 9.16 11.08
CA CYS A 140 7.68 8.20 10.00
C CYS A 140 8.20 8.65 8.64
N THR A 141 8.42 9.96 8.44
CA THR A 141 9.09 10.48 7.23
C THR A 141 10.56 10.11 7.23
N PHE A 142 11.27 10.31 8.35
CA PHE A 142 12.67 9.91 8.50
C PHE A 142 12.80 8.40 8.38
N CYS A 143 12.03 7.65 9.17
CA CYS A 143 12.03 6.20 9.16
C CYS A 143 11.77 5.65 7.75
N GLY A 144 10.73 6.10 7.07
CA GLY A 144 10.38 5.59 5.73
C GLY A 144 11.36 5.99 4.62
N VAL A 145 12.10 7.10 4.78
CA VAL A 145 13.17 7.51 3.84
C VAL A 145 14.44 6.69 4.10
N PHE A 146 14.86 6.58 5.35
CA PHE A 146 16.03 5.81 5.74
C PHE A 146 15.84 4.31 5.53
N ARG A 147 14.65 3.75 5.74
CA ARG A 147 14.36 2.33 5.52
C ARG A 147 14.53 1.95 4.06
N ARG A 148 14.01 2.78 3.16
CA ARG A 148 14.20 2.56 1.72
C ARG A 148 15.68 2.61 1.37
N GLN A 149 16.38 3.68 1.73
CA GLN A 149 17.81 3.77 1.42
C GLN A 149 18.63 2.67 2.10
N ALA A 150 18.26 2.21 3.30
CA ALA A 150 18.95 1.17 4.03
C ALA A 150 18.79 -0.19 3.35
N LEU A 151 17.58 -0.49 2.85
CA LEU A 151 17.36 -1.67 2.01
C LEU A 151 18.20 -1.61 0.73
N ASP A 152 18.28 -0.46 0.06
CA ASP A 152 19.10 -0.32 -1.16
C ASP A 152 20.59 -0.50 -0.84
N ARG A 153 21.07 0.11 0.25
CA ARG A 153 22.46 -0.01 0.73
C ARG A 153 22.81 -1.45 1.13
N GLY A 154 21.99 -2.05 1.98
CA GLY A 154 22.19 -3.41 2.47
C GLY A 154 22.17 -4.42 1.32
N ALA A 155 21.23 -4.30 0.39
CA ALA A 155 21.16 -5.13 -0.81
C ALA A 155 22.39 -4.96 -1.71
N ALA A 156 22.88 -3.73 -1.90
CA ALA A 156 24.08 -3.45 -2.67
C ALA A 156 25.33 -4.10 -2.05
N LEU A 157 25.50 -3.98 -0.72
CA LEU A 157 26.64 -4.51 0.02
C LEU A 157 26.76 -6.03 -0.07
N VAL A 158 25.63 -6.73 -0.18
CA VAL A 158 25.60 -8.20 -0.29
C VAL A 158 25.49 -8.70 -1.74
N GLY A 159 25.55 -7.79 -2.72
CA GLY A 159 25.52 -8.14 -4.14
C GLY A 159 24.16 -8.68 -4.63
N ALA A 160 23.05 -8.13 -4.13
CA ALA A 160 21.71 -8.45 -4.63
C ALA A 160 21.54 -7.94 -6.06
N HIS A 161 20.73 -8.64 -6.85
CA HIS A 161 20.25 -8.16 -8.15
C HIS A 161 18.89 -7.48 -8.01
N LYS A 162 18.05 -7.97 -7.09
CA LYS A 162 16.68 -7.48 -6.86
C LYS A 162 16.31 -7.53 -5.39
N ILE A 163 15.34 -6.69 -5.00
CA ILE A 163 14.74 -6.70 -3.67
C ILE A 163 13.26 -7.09 -3.78
N ALA A 164 12.87 -8.22 -3.20
CA ALA A 164 11.47 -8.61 -3.08
C ALA A 164 10.87 -8.02 -1.79
N THR A 165 9.70 -7.39 -1.90
CA THR A 165 9.00 -6.79 -0.75
C THR A 165 7.59 -7.34 -0.61
N GLY A 166 7.13 -7.50 0.64
CA GLY A 166 5.81 -8.04 0.97
C GLY A 166 4.64 -7.09 0.74
N HIS A 167 4.76 -6.09 -0.13
CA HIS A 167 3.66 -5.17 -0.41
C HIS A 167 2.53 -5.93 -1.10
N ASN A 168 1.36 -5.93 -0.45
CA ASN A 168 0.17 -6.64 -0.89
C ASN A 168 -0.77 -5.74 -1.71
N ALA A 169 -1.91 -6.27 -2.16
CA ALA A 169 -2.87 -5.53 -2.96
C ALA A 169 -3.43 -4.30 -2.21
N ASP A 170 -3.73 -4.45 -0.93
CA ASP A 170 -4.23 -3.39 -0.06
C ASP A 170 -3.21 -2.25 0.06
N ASP A 171 -1.92 -2.54 0.29
CA ASP A 171 -0.85 -1.54 0.34
C ASP A 171 -0.75 -0.72 -0.96
N VAL A 172 -0.90 -1.39 -2.10
CA VAL A 172 -0.87 -0.74 -3.42
C VAL A 172 -2.12 0.12 -3.61
N ALA A 173 -3.30 -0.38 -3.25
CA ALA A 173 -4.55 0.37 -3.30
C ALA A 173 -4.54 1.61 -2.40
N GLU A 174 -4.06 1.49 -1.15
CA GLU A 174 -3.83 2.61 -0.23
C GLU A 174 -2.91 3.66 -0.88
N THR A 175 -1.84 3.21 -1.54
CA THR A 175 -0.88 4.11 -2.19
C THR A 175 -1.50 4.81 -3.40
N VAL A 176 -2.32 4.11 -4.20
CA VAL A 176 -3.08 4.72 -5.30
C VAL A 176 -4.00 5.80 -4.77
N LEU A 177 -4.82 5.47 -3.76
CA LEU A 177 -5.77 6.39 -3.14
C LEU A 177 -5.08 7.63 -2.56
N LEU A 178 -3.99 7.45 -1.82
CA LEU A 178 -3.23 8.56 -1.24
C LEU A 178 -2.69 9.52 -2.31
N ASN A 179 -2.25 9.01 -3.46
CA ASN A 179 -1.76 9.86 -4.53
C ASN A 179 -2.91 10.59 -5.24
N ILE A 180 -4.09 9.99 -5.35
CA ILE A 180 -5.30 10.64 -5.87
C ILE A 180 -5.70 11.80 -4.95
N ILE A 181 -5.86 11.53 -3.64
CA ILE A 181 -6.29 12.53 -2.65
C ILE A 181 -5.29 13.70 -2.57
N ARG A 182 -3.99 13.42 -2.72
CA ARG A 182 -2.94 14.47 -2.72
C ARG A 182 -2.83 15.24 -4.03
N GLY A 183 -3.53 14.81 -5.10
CA GLY A 183 -3.36 15.37 -6.44
C GLY A 183 -1.97 15.14 -7.04
N ASP A 184 -1.25 14.10 -6.62
CA ASP A 184 0.10 13.78 -7.10
C ASP A 184 0.03 12.95 -8.39
N VAL A 185 -0.57 13.55 -9.43
CA VAL A 185 -0.84 12.91 -10.73
C VAL A 185 0.42 12.28 -11.36
N PRO A 186 1.62 12.90 -11.32
CA PRO A 186 2.82 12.28 -11.89
C PRO A 186 3.27 10.98 -11.20
N ARG A 187 2.80 10.70 -9.97
CA ARG A 187 3.07 9.43 -9.28
C ARG A 187 2.03 8.35 -9.53
N LEU A 188 0.82 8.71 -9.96
CA LEU A 188 -0.26 7.74 -10.20
C LEU A 188 0.12 6.68 -11.23
N GLY A 189 0.74 7.08 -12.34
CA GLY A 189 1.14 6.13 -13.39
C GLY A 189 2.24 5.15 -13.01
N ARG A 190 2.93 5.33 -11.86
CA ARG A 190 4.03 4.47 -11.41
C ARG A 190 3.81 3.80 -10.06
N CYS A 191 2.84 4.27 -9.26
CA CYS A 191 2.62 3.74 -7.92
C CYS A 191 2.12 2.29 -7.92
N ALA A 192 1.39 1.90 -8.98
CA ALA A 192 0.93 0.54 -9.22
C ALA A 192 1.96 -0.34 -9.93
N ASN A 193 3.17 0.14 -10.23
CA ASN A 193 4.17 -0.70 -10.89
C ASN A 193 4.57 -1.88 -9.98
N ILE A 194 4.62 -3.06 -10.60
CA ILE A 194 5.01 -4.30 -9.93
C ILE A 194 6.52 -4.37 -9.72
N ILE A 195 7.28 -3.80 -10.67
CA ILE A 195 8.71 -3.53 -10.55
C ILE A 195 8.89 -2.02 -10.41
N THR A 196 9.60 -1.59 -9.37
CA THR A 196 9.94 -0.18 -9.16
C THR A 196 11.44 0.00 -9.23
N GLY A 197 11.87 1.05 -9.95
CA GLY A 197 13.29 1.31 -10.17
C GLY A 197 13.92 0.36 -11.19
N GLU A 198 13.22 0.03 -12.28
CA GLU A 198 13.79 -0.77 -13.38
C GLU A 198 15.06 -0.13 -13.97
N ASP A 199 15.11 1.20 -14.03
CA ASP A 199 16.29 1.95 -14.46
C ASP A 199 17.40 2.04 -13.40
N SER A 200 17.22 1.41 -12.24
CA SER A 200 18.18 1.43 -11.13
C SER A 200 19.00 0.14 -11.09
N SER A 201 20.15 0.20 -10.42
CA SER A 201 20.98 -0.97 -10.18
C SER A 201 20.33 -2.03 -9.29
N LEU A 202 19.23 -1.69 -8.58
CA LEU A 202 18.55 -2.56 -7.62
C LEU A 202 17.03 -2.39 -7.71
N PRO A 203 16.39 -2.95 -8.76
CA PRO A 203 14.95 -2.91 -8.88
C PRO A 203 14.27 -3.67 -7.73
N ARG A 204 13.13 -3.12 -7.28
CA ARG A 204 12.29 -3.75 -6.25
C ARG A 204 11.07 -4.38 -6.89
N VAL A 205 10.76 -5.60 -6.50
CA VAL A 205 9.64 -6.38 -7.03
C VAL A 205 8.60 -6.66 -5.94
N LYS A 206 7.34 -6.80 -6.35
CA LYS A 206 6.20 -7.02 -5.46
C LYS A 206 5.41 -8.27 -5.88
N PRO A 207 5.82 -9.49 -5.48
CA PRO A 207 5.11 -10.71 -5.82
C PRO A 207 3.64 -10.71 -5.35
N PHE A 208 3.34 -10.04 -4.23
CA PHE A 208 1.99 -9.95 -3.65
C PHE A 208 1.12 -8.80 -4.18
N LYS A 209 1.50 -8.16 -5.28
CA LYS A 209 0.76 -7.00 -5.83
C LYS A 209 -0.75 -7.23 -6.00
N TYR A 210 -1.19 -8.46 -6.30
CA TYR A 210 -2.61 -8.80 -6.49
C TYR A 210 -3.16 -9.76 -5.42
N THR A 211 -2.40 -9.96 -4.34
CA THR A 211 -2.74 -10.83 -3.21
C THR A 211 -3.32 -9.98 -2.09
N TYR A 212 -4.49 -10.36 -1.57
CA TYR A 212 -5.19 -9.59 -0.54
C TYR A 212 -4.52 -9.82 0.82
N GLU A 213 -4.45 -8.78 1.66
CA GLU A 213 -3.89 -8.88 3.01
C GLU A 213 -4.57 -9.97 3.84
N LYS A 214 -5.90 -10.08 3.75
CA LYS A 214 -6.68 -11.13 4.43
C LYS A 214 -6.26 -12.54 4.00
N GLU A 215 -5.93 -12.76 2.73
CA GLU A 215 -5.47 -14.07 2.25
C GLU A 215 -4.06 -14.38 2.77
N ILE A 216 -3.19 -13.38 2.86
CA ILE A 216 -1.85 -13.51 3.45
C ILE A 216 -1.96 -13.89 4.94
N VAL A 217 -2.86 -13.23 5.68
CA VAL A 217 -3.15 -13.55 7.10
C VAL A 217 -3.67 -14.99 7.23
N MET A 218 -4.65 -15.38 6.42
CA MET A 218 -5.19 -16.75 6.42
C MET A 218 -4.10 -17.78 6.11
N TYR A 219 -3.24 -17.49 5.13
CA TYR A 219 -2.14 -18.36 4.77
C TYR A 219 -1.14 -18.53 5.91
N ALA A 220 -0.72 -17.43 6.54
CA ALA A 220 0.16 -17.44 7.71
C ALA A 220 -0.44 -18.27 8.86
N TYR A 221 -1.72 -18.06 9.15
CA TYR A 221 -2.44 -18.75 10.21
C TYR A 221 -2.53 -20.26 9.96
N PHE A 222 -2.98 -20.69 8.78
CA PHE A 222 -3.17 -22.11 8.50
C PHE A 222 -1.85 -22.87 8.36
N LYS A 223 -0.80 -22.22 7.84
CA LYS A 223 0.57 -22.77 7.81
C LYS A 223 1.28 -22.69 9.16
N ARG A 224 0.70 -22.00 10.15
CA ARG A 224 1.29 -21.75 11.48
C ARG A 224 2.67 -21.09 11.37
N LEU A 225 2.79 -20.10 10.50
CA LEU A 225 4.04 -19.37 10.32
C LEU A 225 4.30 -18.48 11.55
N ASP A 226 5.57 -18.40 11.92
CA ASP A 226 6.04 -17.60 13.04
C ASP A 226 6.29 -16.16 12.58
N TYR A 227 5.45 -15.23 13.06
CA TYR A 227 5.56 -13.82 12.71
C TYR A 227 5.28 -12.95 13.93
N PHE A 228 5.88 -11.76 13.90
CA PHE A 228 5.70 -10.73 14.89
C PHE A 228 4.52 -9.83 14.51
N SER A 229 3.55 -9.66 15.42
CA SER A 229 2.30 -8.93 15.15
C SER A 229 2.21 -7.57 15.82
N THR A 230 3.14 -7.22 16.70
CA THR A 230 3.10 -5.94 17.40
C THR A 230 3.30 -4.79 16.40
N GLU A 231 2.51 -3.74 16.54
CA GLU A 231 2.68 -2.53 15.73
C GLU A 231 3.80 -1.64 16.31
N CYS A 232 4.43 -0.84 15.44
CA CYS A 232 5.46 0.09 15.87
C CYS A 232 4.87 1.17 16.78
N ILE A 233 5.55 1.49 17.88
CA ILE A 233 5.16 2.53 18.85
C ILE A 233 4.97 3.92 18.23
N TYR A 234 5.58 4.17 17.07
CA TYR A 234 5.48 5.44 16.33
C TYR A 234 4.45 5.40 15.19
N ALA A 235 3.87 4.24 14.88
CA ALA A 235 2.90 4.05 13.79
C ALA A 235 1.61 4.88 13.94
N PRO A 236 1.03 5.10 15.14
CA PRO A 236 -0.22 5.86 15.29
C PRO A 236 -0.16 7.29 14.74
N TYR A 237 1.05 7.87 14.62
CA TYR A 237 1.25 9.22 14.09
C TYR A 237 1.40 9.25 12.55
N ALA A 238 1.24 8.11 11.87
CA ALA A 238 1.37 8.02 10.43
C ALA A 238 0.08 8.48 9.71
N ALA A 239 0.24 9.38 8.73
CA ALA A 239 -0.86 9.88 7.89
C ALA A 239 -1.56 8.81 7.02
N ARG A 240 -1.08 7.56 7.03
CA ARG A 240 -1.60 6.45 6.23
C ARG A 240 -2.85 5.80 6.84
N GLY A 241 -3.10 5.99 8.14
CA GLY A 241 -4.24 5.37 8.85
C GLY A 241 -5.59 5.62 8.17
N PHE A 242 -5.88 6.87 7.77
CA PHE A 242 -7.12 7.22 7.09
C PHE A 242 -7.34 6.47 5.77
N ALA A 243 -6.30 6.37 4.93
CA ALA A 243 -6.41 5.67 3.66
C ALA A 243 -6.64 4.17 3.87
N ARG A 244 -6.00 3.58 4.88
CA ARG A 244 -6.19 2.18 5.25
C ARG A 244 -7.63 1.90 5.67
N GLU A 245 -8.19 2.71 6.58
CA GLU A 245 -9.58 2.55 7.04
C GLU A 245 -10.56 2.64 5.86
N PHE A 246 -10.40 3.65 5.01
CA PHE A 246 -11.26 3.82 3.84
C PHE A 246 -11.16 2.65 2.84
N VAL A 247 -9.96 2.13 2.60
CA VAL A 247 -9.76 0.96 1.73
C VAL A 247 -10.42 -0.29 2.31
N LYS A 248 -10.38 -0.48 3.64
CA LYS A 248 -11.08 -1.58 4.32
C LYS A 248 -12.60 -1.47 4.20
N ASP A 249 -13.15 -0.26 4.34
CA ASP A 249 -14.58 -0.02 4.16
C ASP A 249 -15.02 -0.31 2.71
N LEU A 250 -14.21 0.09 1.73
CA LEU A 250 -14.43 -0.24 0.32
C LEU A 250 -14.38 -1.75 0.06
N GLU A 251 -13.41 -2.45 0.64
CA GLU A 251 -13.29 -3.90 0.52
C GLU A 251 -14.52 -4.61 1.10
N ALA A 252 -15.00 -4.17 2.27
CA ALA A 252 -16.18 -4.74 2.92
C ALA A 252 -17.45 -4.56 2.05
N ALA A 253 -17.62 -3.37 1.44
CA ALA A 253 -18.74 -3.11 0.54
C ALA A 253 -18.63 -3.86 -0.79
N ARG A 254 -17.42 -3.93 -1.37
CA ARG A 254 -17.15 -4.58 -2.65
C ARG A 254 -15.69 -5.07 -2.69
N PRO A 255 -15.43 -6.37 -2.45
CA PRO A 255 -14.05 -6.86 -2.41
C PRO A 255 -13.23 -6.64 -3.68
N SER A 256 -13.87 -6.61 -4.86
CA SER A 256 -13.16 -6.30 -6.12
C SER A 256 -12.62 -4.87 -6.20
N ALA A 257 -13.07 -3.95 -5.34
CA ALA A 257 -12.62 -2.56 -5.33
C ALA A 257 -11.09 -2.42 -5.17
N ILE A 258 -10.46 -3.30 -4.39
CA ILE A 258 -8.99 -3.29 -4.18
C ILE A 258 -8.26 -3.47 -5.50
N VAL A 259 -8.56 -4.56 -6.22
CA VAL A 259 -7.91 -4.86 -7.50
C VAL A 259 -8.35 -3.88 -8.59
N ASP A 260 -9.60 -3.41 -8.56
CA ASP A 260 -10.10 -2.42 -9.52
C ASP A 260 -9.38 -1.07 -9.37
N LEU A 261 -9.03 -0.64 -8.15
CA LEU A 261 -8.19 0.55 -7.90
C LEU A 261 -6.78 0.37 -8.50
N ILE A 262 -6.16 -0.79 -8.30
CA ILE A 262 -4.83 -1.10 -8.84
C ILE A 262 -4.87 -1.07 -10.37
N ARG A 263 -5.84 -1.76 -10.99
CA ARG A 263 -6.02 -1.80 -12.45
C ARG A 263 -6.31 -0.41 -13.03
N SER A 264 -7.06 0.41 -12.31
CA SER A 264 -7.33 1.79 -12.70
C SER A 264 -6.05 2.62 -12.73
N ALA A 265 -5.17 2.47 -11.74
CA ALA A 265 -3.88 3.14 -11.71
C ALA A 265 -2.93 2.65 -12.82
N GLU A 266 -2.91 1.36 -13.13
CA GLU A 266 -2.12 0.79 -14.24
C GLU A 266 -2.51 1.34 -15.62
N ARG A 267 -3.81 1.59 -15.79
CA ARG A 267 -4.39 2.15 -17.01
C ARG A 267 -4.34 3.67 -17.05
N PHE A 268 -4.00 4.31 -15.94
CA PHE A 268 -3.95 5.77 -15.85
C PHE A 268 -2.83 6.29 -16.76
N ARG A 269 -3.21 6.94 -17.86
CA ARG A 269 -2.28 7.60 -18.78
C ARG A 269 -2.26 9.08 -18.45
N VAL A 270 -1.12 9.57 -17.98
CA VAL A 270 -0.88 11.00 -17.78
C VAL A 270 -0.07 11.50 -18.98
N PRO A 271 -0.63 12.37 -19.84
CA PRO A 271 0.10 12.95 -20.96
C PRO A 271 1.39 13.62 -20.47
N GLY A 272 2.55 13.23 -21.02
CA GLY A 272 3.86 13.75 -20.65
C GLY A 272 4.56 13.08 -19.45
N ALA A 273 3.98 12.04 -18.85
CA ALA A 273 4.59 11.31 -17.72
C ALA A 273 5.26 9.97 -18.10
N SER A 274 5.22 9.56 -19.37
CA SER A 274 5.82 8.30 -19.82
C SER A 274 7.28 8.47 -20.21
N GLY A 275 8.18 7.99 -19.35
CA GLY A 275 9.34 7.25 -19.86
C GLY A 275 8.85 5.95 -20.48
N SER A 276 9.39 5.62 -21.66
CA SER A 276 9.16 4.41 -22.48
C SER A 276 7.70 4.11 -22.90
N GLY A 277 7.36 4.48 -24.13
CA GLY A 277 6.14 4.09 -24.83
C GLY A 277 5.98 4.89 -26.11
N THR A 278 6.19 4.25 -27.25
CA THR A 278 6.23 4.82 -28.60
C THR A 278 4.94 5.54 -29.02
N GLY A 279 5.09 6.75 -29.58
CA GLY A 279 4.13 7.36 -30.51
C GLY A 279 3.11 8.32 -29.88
N GLY A 280 3.30 9.63 -30.08
CA GLY A 280 2.29 10.64 -29.78
C GLY A 280 2.87 12.06 -29.66
N THR A 281 2.77 12.83 -30.74
CA THR A 281 3.21 14.23 -30.83
C THR A 281 2.38 15.18 -29.99
N GLY A 282 3.04 16.12 -29.30
CA GLY A 282 2.49 17.45 -29.06
C GLY A 282 1.72 17.67 -27.76
N GLY A 283 2.42 17.70 -26.63
CA GLY A 283 1.93 18.33 -25.40
C GLY A 283 3.08 18.66 -24.48
N LYS A 284 3.27 19.94 -24.11
CA LYS A 284 4.23 20.39 -23.08
C LYS A 284 3.77 19.91 -21.70
N GLY A 285 3.83 18.59 -21.47
CA GLY A 285 3.69 18.00 -20.15
C GLY A 285 4.97 18.19 -19.36
N THR A 286 4.85 18.49 -18.07
CA THR A 286 5.96 18.53 -17.11
C THR A 286 6.67 17.18 -17.12
N ALA A 287 7.77 17.08 -17.88
CA ALA A 287 8.60 15.89 -17.91
C ALA A 287 9.04 15.54 -16.49
N LEU A 288 8.73 14.32 -16.06
CA LEU A 288 9.23 13.79 -14.81
C LEU A 288 10.77 13.82 -14.84
N PRO A 289 11.44 14.27 -13.76
CA PRO A 289 12.90 14.24 -13.71
C PRO A 289 13.36 12.80 -13.94
N GLN A 290 14.28 12.60 -14.89
CA GLN A 290 14.91 11.29 -15.05
C GLN A 290 15.64 10.95 -13.75
N PRO A 291 15.48 9.72 -13.23
CA PRO A 291 16.21 9.30 -12.05
C PRO A 291 17.71 9.33 -12.36
N GLY A 292 18.48 10.13 -11.62
CA GLY A 292 19.94 10.12 -11.64
C GLY A 292 20.52 9.47 -10.38
N SER A 293 21.83 9.59 -10.20
CA SER A 293 22.53 9.20 -8.97
C SER A 293 22.71 10.42 -8.06
N CYS A 294 22.49 10.23 -6.76
CA CYS A 294 22.81 11.22 -5.74
C CYS A 294 24.32 11.52 -5.74
N GLN A 295 24.71 12.79 -5.82
CA GLN A 295 26.12 13.21 -5.82
C GLN A 295 26.85 12.88 -4.51
N ARG A 296 26.12 12.68 -3.41
CA ARG A 296 26.71 12.38 -2.09
C ARG A 296 26.86 10.91 -1.80
N CYS A 297 25.90 10.08 -2.23
CA CYS A 297 25.86 8.67 -1.85
C CYS A 297 25.78 7.70 -3.03
N GLY A 298 25.71 8.18 -4.27
CA GLY A 298 25.61 7.36 -5.47
C GLY A 298 24.24 6.72 -5.72
N TYR A 299 23.37 6.59 -4.70
CA TYR A 299 22.06 5.94 -4.83
C TYR A 299 21.06 6.77 -5.65
N ILE A 300 20.06 6.09 -6.20
CA ILE A 300 19.04 6.68 -7.07
C ILE A 300 18.33 7.88 -6.45
N SER A 301 18.24 8.95 -7.22
CA SER A 301 17.57 10.18 -6.81
C SER A 301 17.02 10.96 -7.99
N SER A 302 15.89 11.62 -7.79
CA SER A 302 15.34 12.59 -8.74
C SER A 302 15.90 14.00 -8.55
N GLN A 303 16.83 14.18 -7.62
CA GLN A 303 17.49 15.45 -7.28
C GLN A 303 19.00 15.22 -7.16
N PRO A 304 19.85 16.26 -7.29
CA PRO A 304 21.30 16.12 -7.13
C PRO A 304 21.70 15.50 -5.78
N VAL A 305 20.99 15.85 -4.71
CA VAL A 305 21.16 15.25 -3.38
C VAL A 305 19.86 14.57 -2.97
N CYS A 306 19.96 13.28 -2.60
CA CYS A 306 18.80 12.51 -2.22
C CYS A 306 18.19 12.96 -0.89
N LYS A 307 16.91 12.61 -0.69
CA LYS A 307 16.18 12.98 0.52
C LYS A 307 16.85 12.50 1.79
N ALA A 308 17.38 11.28 1.79
CA ALA A 308 18.06 10.73 2.95
C ALA A 308 19.32 11.54 3.31
N CYS A 309 20.16 11.89 2.31
CA CYS A 309 21.33 12.73 2.54
C CYS A 309 20.99 14.13 3.06
N MET A 310 19.88 14.73 2.60
CA MET A 310 19.41 16.02 3.12
C MET A 310 18.94 15.91 4.57
N LEU A 311 18.15 14.89 4.90
CA LEU A 311 17.66 14.66 6.26
C LEU A 311 18.81 14.36 7.23
N LEU A 312 19.79 13.54 6.80
CA LEU A 312 20.96 13.20 7.59
C LEU A 312 21.86 14.41 7.85
N GLU A 313 22.05 15.27 6.84
CA GLU A 313 22.75 16.56 7.04
C GLU A 313 22.01 17.46 8.03
N GLY A 314 20.68 17.49 7.97
CA GLY A 314 19.85 18.21 8.94
C GLY A 314 20.10 17.75 10.37
N LEU A 315 20.10 16.43 10.60
CA LEU A 315 20.38 15.84 11.91
C LEU A 315 21.80 16.17 12.38
N ASN A 316 22.81 15.96 11.54
CA ASN A 316 24.21 16.19 11.92
C ASN A 316 24.56 17.66 12.17
N LYS A 317 23.78 18.60 11.64
CA LYS A 317 23.96 20.05 11.84
C LYS A 317 23.06 20.65 12.93
N GLY A 318 22.25 19.85 13.63
CA GLY A 318 21.25 20.35 14.58
C GLY A 318 20.13 21.16 13.92
N LEU A 319 19.87 20.91 12.64
CA LEU A 319 18.82 21.55 11.83
C LEU A 319 17.79 20.49 11.36
N PRO A 320 17.05 19.84 12.26
CA PRO A 320 16.19 18.69 11.92
C PRO A 320 15.02 19.02 10.99
N ARG A 321 14.66 20.30 10.85
CA ARG A 321 13.64 20.74 9.89
C ARG A 321 14.14 20.75 8.44
N LEU A 322 15.46 20.67 8.22
CA LEU A 322 16.05 20.66 6.89
C LEU A 322 15.54 19.45 6.10
N GLY A 323 14.74 19.72 5.07
CA GLY A 323 14.15 18.69 4.25
C GLY A 323 12.85 18.08 4.78
N VAL A 324 12.29 18.45 5.92
CA VAL A 324 10.94 17.97 6.29
C VAL A 324 9.86 18.84 5.64
N SER A 325 10.09 20.15 5.59
CA SER A 325 9.18 21.14 5.01
C SER A 325 9.46 21.35 3.51
N ARG A 326 8.42 21.47 2.68
CA ARG A 326 8.54 22.17 1.40
C ARG A 326 8.61 23.67 1.72
N THR A 327 9.80 24.19 1.99
CA THR A 327 9.98 25.65 1.98
C THR A 327 9.61 26.16 0.58
N LYS A 328 8.72 27.15 0.51
CA LYS A 328 8.47 27.90 -0.73
C LYS A 328 9.85 28.30 -1.27
N ARG A 329 10.13 27.95 -2.52
CA ARG A 329 11.35 28.33 -3.23
C ARG A 329 11.60 29.82 -2.96
N ALA A 330 12.67 30.15 -2.25
CA ALA A 330 13.05 31.55 -2.07
C ALA A 330 13.18 32.18 -3.46
N PRO A 331 12.67 33.41 -3.67
CA PRO A 331 12.88 34.09 -4.95
C PRO A 331 14.39 34.15 -5.19
N LYS A 332 14.81 33.73 -6.40
CA LYS A 332 16.20 33.88 -6.84
C LYS A 332 16.59 35.34 -6.61
N ALA A 333 17.65 35.57 -5.86
CA ALA A 333 18.32 36.87 -5.86
C ALA A 333 18.64 37.22 -7.32
N ALA A 334 18.21 38.40 -7.74
CA ALA A 334 18.53 38.93 -9.06
C ALA A 334 20.06 39.05 -9.19
N PRO A 335 20.63 38.84 -10.39
CA PRO A 335 22.05 39.05 -10.60
C PRO A 335 22.38 40.53 -10.37
N GLU A 336 23.43 40.80 -9.60
CA GLU A 336 24.00 42.14 -9.46
C GLU A 336 24.42 42.64 -10.84
N ALA A 337 23.84 43.77 -11.25
CA ALA A 337 24.21 44.46 -12.47
C ALA A 337 25.57 45.15 -12.25
N ALA A 338 26.55 44.76 -13.07
CA ALA A 338 27.85 45.40 -13.15
C ALA A 338 27.71 46.88 -13.52
N ALA A 339 28.51 47.71 -12.85
CA ALA A 339 28.65 49.13 -13.09
C ALA A 339 29.11 49.43 -14.53
N ALA A 340 28.45 50.39 -15.16
CA ALA A 340 29.00 51.14 -16.29
C ALA A 340 28.56 52.61 -16.18
N SER A 341 29.56 53.49 -16.25
CA SER A 341 29.52 54.94 -16.11
C SER A 341 29.20 55.67 -17.42
N SER A 342 28.33 56.68 -17.36
CA SER A 342 28.28 57.93 -18.18
C SER A 342 26.95 58.63 -17.83
N GLY A 343 26.80 59.91 -17.50
CA GLY A 343 27.53 61.12 -17.88
C GLY A 343 26.54 62.08 -18.58
N GLY A 344 26.08 63.14 -17.87
CA GLY A 344 25.28 64.28 -18.37
C GLY A 344 23.75 64.06 -18.34
N GLY A 345 22.86 65.02 -18.02
CA GLY A 345 22.94 66.43 -17.64
C GLY A 345 21.54 67.07 -17.83
N GLY A 346 21.07 67.88 -16.86
CA GLY A 346 20.12 68.99 -17.04
C GLY A 346 18.59 68.73 -16.99
N GLY A 347 17.89 69.53 -16.15
CA GLY A 347 16.61 70.16 -16.53
C GLY A 347 15.33 69.83 -15.74
N ASP A 348 15.06 70.66 -14.73
CA ASP A 348 13.79 71.13 -14.13
C ASP A 348 12.41 70.49 -14.41
N GLY A 349 11.63 70.37 -13.31
CA GLY A 349 10.27 70.93 -13.24
C GLY A 349 9.11 69.97 -12.92
N GLY A 350 8.36 70.26 -11.84
CA GLY A 350 6.91 70.00 -11.80
C GLY A 350 6.37 69.10 -10.70
N ALA A 351 5.66 69.70 -9.75
CA ALA A 351 4.99 69.09 -8.59
C ALA A 351 3.72 68.27 -8.93
N GLY A 352 3.32 67.37 -8.02
CA GLY A 352 2.00 66.76 -8.01
C GLY A 352 1.84 65.71 -6.91
N ALA A 353 1.07 66.06 -5.87
CA ALA A 353 0.88 65.32 -4.63
C ALA A 353 -0.27 64.29 -4.67
N CYS A 354 -0.47 63.62 -3.51
CA CYS A 354 -1.62 62.81 -3.04
C CYS A 354 -1.46 61.29 -3.24
N ALA A 355 -1.02 60.50 -2.25
CA ALA A 355 -1.63 60.13 -0.98
C ALA A 355 -2.79 59.12 -1.07
N SER A 356 -2.54 57.96 -0.44
CA SER A 356 -3.46 57.16 0.39
C SER A 356 -4.25 56.00 -0.23
N THR A 357 -4.17 54.88 0.52
CA THR A 357 -5.24 53.93 0.86
C THR A 357 -5.43 52.66 0.02
N GLN A 358 -4.75 51.60 0.49
CA GLN A 358 -5.29 50.28 0.87
C GLN A 358 -6.59 49.82 0.19
N CYS A 359 -6.47 48.74 -0.59
CA CYS A 359 -7.59 47.92 -1.05
C CYS A 359 -7.51 46.54 -0.35
N ALA A 360 -8.41 46.30 0.59
CA ALA A 360 -8.68 44.98 1.17
C ALA A 360 -10.07 44.54 0.70
N ALA A 361 -10.11 43.37 0.05
CA ALA A 361 -11.31 42.77 -0.51
C ALA A 361 -12.19 42.14 0.58
N GLY A 362 -13.50 42.30 0.43
CA GLY A 362 -14.53 41.63 1.21
C GLY A 362 -15.67 41.11 0.32
N CYS A 363 -15.98 39.83 0.55
CA CYS A 363 -17.29 39.17 0.51
C CYS A 363 -18.16 39.04 -0.76
N SER A 364 -18.41 37.76 -1.07
CA SER A 364 -19.71 37.07 -1.27
C SER A 364 -20.66 37.50 -2.38
N CYS A 365 -21.16 36.51 -3.14
CA CYS A 365 -22.61 36.31 -3.27
C CYS A 365 -22.99 34.92 -3.80
N GLN A 366 -24.02 34.35 -3.18
CA GLN A 366 -24.79 33.16 -3.56
C GLN A 366 -25.85 33.51 -4.61
N GLN A 367 -26.23 32.48 -5.38
CA GLN A 367 -27.58 32.17 -5.91
C GLN A 367 -28.28 33.16 -6.85
N GLN A 368 -28.70 32.66 -8.02
CA GLN A 368 -30.10 32.74 -8.48
C GLN A 368 -30.39 31.73 -9.60
N ARG A 369 -31.67 31.28 -9.63
CA ARG A 369 -32.27 30.28 -10.51
C ARG A 369 -32.88 30.93 -11.78
N GLN A 370 -33.36 30.04 -12.67
CA GLN A 370 -34.44 30.20 -13.69
C GLN A 370 -34.06 31.01 -14.94
N ALA A 371 -34.60 30.78 -16.13
CA ALA A 371 -35.39 29.73 -16.78
C ALA A 371 -35.50 30.12 -18.28
N GLY A 372 -35.62 29.14 -19.17
CA GLY A 372 -36.37 29.21 -20.44
C GLY A 372 -35.84 30.07 -21.60
N ALA A 373 -35.65 29.44 -22.77
CA ALA A 373 -36.34 29.76 -24.03
C ALA A 373 -35.76 28.92 -25.19
N ALA A 374 -36.61 28.68 -26.18
CA ALA A 374 -36.52 27.68 -27.24
C ALA A 374 -36.00 28.22 -28.60
N ALA A 375 -35.94 27.30 -29.57
CA ALA A 375 -35.71 27.45 -31.03
C ALA A 375 -34.25 27.71 -31.45
N ASP A 376 -33.68 27.13 -32.52
CA ASP A 376 -34.27 26.69 -33.78
C ASP A 376 -33.35 25.66 -34.49
N GLN A 377 -33.93 24.85 -35.37
CA GLN A 377 -33.26 23.93 -36.32
C GLN A 377 -32.91 24.69 -37.64
N PRO A 378 -32.31 24.12 -38.73
CA PRO A 378 -32.26 22.70 -39.15
C PRO A 378 -30.96 22.20 -39.85
N GLY A 379 -30.93 20.89 -40.16
CA GLY A 379 -30.50 20.42 -41.49
C GLY A 379 -29.48 19.27 -41.61
N GLY A 380 -29.99 18.05 -41.87
CA GLY A 380 -29.40 16.99 -42.72
C GLY A 380 -28.29 16.11 -42.10
N GLY A 381 -28.27 14.78 -42.24
CA GLY A 381 -29.10 13.79 -42.91
C GLY A 381 -28.38 12.43 -42.86
N GLY A 382 -29.13 11.32 -42.96
CA GLY A 382 -28.63 10.05 -43.50
C GLY A 382 -28.51 8.83 -42.57
N SER A 383 -29.50 7.93 -42.67
CA SER A 383 -29.47 6.44 -42.59
C SER A 383 -28.82 5.78 -41.35
N GLY A 384 -29.54 5.05 -40.49
CA GLY A 384 -30.29 3.79 -40.71
C GLY A 384 -29.62 2.73 -39.81
N SER A 385 -30.24 1.83 -39.04
CA SER A 385 -31.55 1.18 -38.92
C SER A 385 -31.77 0.87 -37.42
N ALA A 386 -32.93 1.15 -36.79
CA ALA A 386 -34.06 0.22 -36.55
C ALA A 386 -33.65 -1.20 -36.11
N ALA A 387 -34.22 -1.87 -35.11
CA ALA A 387 -35.21 -1.60 -34.06
C ALA A 387 -35.13 -2.81 -33.07
N ALA A 388 -35.39 -2.65 -31.77
CA ALA A 388 -36.58 -3.14 -31.04
C ALA A 388 -36.81 -4.67 -31.12
N ALA A 389 -37.22 -5.43 -30.09
CA ALA A 389 -37.62 -5.20 -28.72
C ALA A 389 -37.98 -6.58 -28.10
N CYS A 390 -38.39 -6.55 -26.84
CA CYS A 390 -39.40 -7.41 -26.20
C CYS A 390 -38.95 -8.55 -25.27
N CYS A 391 -39.30 -8.32 -24.01
CA CYS A 391 -39.51 -9.25 -22.92
C CYS A 391 -40.73 -10.17 -23.12
N GLY A 392 -40.76 -11.26 -22.33
CA GLY A 392 -41.92 -12.12 -22.04
C GLY A 392 -41.66 -13.56 -22.50
N GLY A 393 -41.90 -14.63 -21.74
CA GLY A 393 -42.49 -14.84 -20.42
C GLY A 393 -42.92 -16.33 -20.34
N GLY A 394 -42.90 -16.91 -19.13
CA GLY A 394 -43.77 -18.02 -18.70
C GLY A 394 -43.44 -19.46 -19.16
N GLY A 395 -43.63 -20.42 -18.23
CA GLY A 395 -43.89 -21.82 -18.59
C GLY A 395 -43.45 -22.89 -17.59
N CYS A 396 -44.35 -23.26 -16.68
CA CYS A 396 -44.28 -24.40 -15.76
C CYS A 396 -44.47 -25.78 -16.43
N GLY A 397 -44.03 -26.83 -15.74
CA GLY A 397 -44.45 -28.25 -15.89
C GLY A 397 -43.25 -29.19 -15.68
N GLY A 398 -43.21 -30.17 -14.78
CA GLY A 398 -44.25 -30.83 -13.98
C GLY A 398 -44.20 -32.35 -14.22
N SER A 399 -43.93 -33.11 -13.13
CA SER A 399 -44.11 -34.57 -12.95
C SER A 399 -43.06 -35.53 -13.55
N ALA A 400 -42.75 -36.71 -12.99
CA ALA A 400 -42.84 -37.31 -11.65
C ALA A 400 -42.25 -38.75 -11.73
N SER A 401 -41.82 -39.27 -10.57
CA SER A 401 -41.91 -40.71 -10.16
C SER A 401 -40.76 -41.66 -10.59
N THR A 402 -40.20 -42.58 -9.80
CA THR A 402 -40.68 -43.29 -8.58
C THR A 402 -39.52 -44.00 -7.84
N ARG A 403 -39.54 -43.91 -6.50
CA ARG A 403 -39.35 -44.92 -5.43
C ARG A 403 -38.23 -45.98 -5.47
N GLY A 404 -37.55 -46.11 -4.31
CA GLY A 404 -36.94 -47.34 -3.80
C GLY A 404 -36.37 -47.15 -2.39
N ALA A 405 -37.05 -47.66 -1.37
CA ALA A 405 -36.72 -47.56 0.05
C ALA A 405 -35.86 -48.73 0.54
N ALA A 406 -34.99 -48.51 1.55
CA ALA A 406 -34.89 -49.30 2.80
C ALA A 406 -33.56 -49.04 3.53
N ALA A 407 -33.67 -48.72 4.82
CA ALA A 407 -32.62 -48.91 5.85
C ALA A 407 -32.80 -50.31 6.50
N PRO A 408 -31.87 -50.81 7.34
CA PRO A 408 -31.85 -50.39 8.75
C PRO A 408 -30.44 -50.25 9.39
N ALA A 409 -30.49 -49.82 10.65
CA ALA A 409 -29.46 -49.29 11.52
C ALA A 409 -28.44 -50.29 12.11
N ALA A 410 -27.30 -49.76 12.58
CA ALA A 410 -26.62 -50.19 13.81
C ALA A 410 -25.74 -49.05 14.38
N ALA A 411 -25.82 -48.85 15.69
CA ALA A 411 -25.21 -47.80 16.48
C ALA A 411 -23.78 -48.14 16.96
N ALA A 412 -22.94 -47.12 17.19
CA ALA A 412 -22.09 -46.93 18.39
C ALA A 412 -21.05 -45.83 18.18
N GLY A 413 -20.86 -44.97 19.19
CA GLY A 413 -19.58 -44.31 19.46
C GLY A 413 -19.53 -42.79 19.30
N GLU A 414 -20.06 -42.07 20.30
CA GLU A 414 -19.77 -40.66 20.54
C GLU A 414 -18.28 -40.42 20.82
N ALA A 415 -17.69 -39.43 20.14
CA ALA A 415 -16.54 -38.70 20.63
C ALA A 415 -16.67 -37.24 20.17
N ALA A 416 -17.27 -36.42 21.02
CA ALA A 416 -17.37 -34.98 20.84
C ALA A 416 -15.98 -34.35 20.98
N ALA A 417 -15.39 -33.92 19.86
CA ALA A 417 -14.25 -33.01 19.87
C ALA A 417 -14.78 -31.58 19.81
N ALA A 418 -14.70 -30.87 20.94
CA ALA A 418 -15.01 -29.46 21.07
C ALA A 418 -14.12 -28.62 20.12
N LEU A 419 -14.76 -27.81 19.29
CA LEU A 419 -14.12 -26.82 18.41
C LEU A 419 -13.89 -25.53 19.22
N GLU A 420 -12.63 -25.22 19.52
CA GLU A 420 -12.23 -23.88 19.97
C GLU A 420 -12.02 -22.97 18.74
N ASP A 421 -13.07 -22.25 18.34
CA ASP A 421 -13.05 -21.25 17.23
C ASP A 421 -12.68 -19.82 17.72
N ALA A 422 -12.23 -19.65 18.96
CA ALA A 422 -11.86 -18.35 19.53
C ALA A 422 -10.68 -17.61 18.81
N PRO A 423 -9.62 -18.28 18.30
CA PRO A 423 -8.46 -17.55 17.77
C PRO A 423 -8.65 -16.95 16.37
N LEU A 424 -9.60 -17.46 15.57
CA LEU A 424 -9.86 -16.93 14.22
C LEU A 424 -10.59 -15.58 14.28
N ALA A 425 -11.55 -15.43 15.20
CA ALA A 425 -12.25 -14.17 15.43
C ALA A 425 -11.30 -13.06 15.91
N ALA A 426 -10.34 -13.39 16.79
CA ALA A 426 -9.33 -12.44 17.25
C ALA A 426 -8.33 -12.03 16.15
N ALA A 427 -7.90 -12.96 15.30
CA ALA A 427 -7.03 -12.67 14.15
C ALA A 427 -7.75 -11.84 13.06
N LEU A 428 -9.04 -12.09 12.85
CA LEU A 428 -9.88 -11.28 11.96
C LEU A 428 -10.22 -9.91 12.57
N ALA A 429 -10.36 -9.82 13.90
CA ALA A 429 -10.57 -8.57 14.61
C ALA A 429 -9.32 -7.67 14.62
N SER A 430 -8.11 -8.23 14.62
CA SER A 430 -6.90 -7.42 14.40
C SER A 430 -6.82 -6.86 12.97
N ALA A 431 -7.58 -7.45 12.02
CA ALA A 431 -7.72 -6.96 10.66
C ALA A 431 -8.92 -6.02 10.48
N ALA A 432 -9.97 -6.13 11.29
CA ALA A 432 -11.16 -5.29 11.24
C ALA A 432 -11.07 -4.11 12.21
N GLY A 433 -11.16 -2.88 11.71
CA GLY A 433 -11.31 -1.69 12.55
C GLY A 433 -12.63 -1.70 13.34
N ALA A 434 -12.84 -0.68 14.17
CA ALA A 434 -13.90 -0.56 15.19
C ALA A 434 -15.34 -0.95 14.76
N ALA A 435 -15.66 -0.94 13.47
CA ALA A 435 -16.93 -1.41 12.93
C ALA A 435 -17.15 -2.94 13.10
N GLY A 436 -16.10 -3.76 13.06
CA GLY A 436 -16.20 -5.21 13.24
C GLY A 436 -16.49 -5.67 14.68
N ILE A 437 -16.37 -4.76 15.65
CA ILE A 437 -16.62 -5.06 17.08
C ILE A 437 -18.12 -5.05 17.39
N ARG A 438 -18.95 -4.30 16.64
CA ARG A 438 -20.41 -4.27 16.86
C ARG A 438 -21.11 -5.56 16.42
N GLU A 439 -20.75 -6.12 15.27
CA GLU A 439 -21.32 -7.40 14.81
C GLU A 439 -20.90 -8.59 15.68
N ALA A 440 -19.69 -8.56 16.25
CA ALA A 440 -19.22 -9.60 17.18
C ALA A 440 -19.92 -9.54 18.54
N ALA A 441 -20.34 -8.35 18.99
CA ALA A 441 -21.06 -8.15 20.25
C ALA A 441 -22.52 -8.62 20.20
N GLU A 442 -23.15 -8.64 19.02
CA GLU A 442 -24.54 -9.08 18.85
C GLU A 442 -24.68 -10.61 18.68
N ALA A 443 -23.57 -11.32 18.41
CA ALA A 443 -23.58 -12.76 18.12
C ALA A 443 -23.08 -13.67 19.27
N GLY A 444 -22.60 -13.12 20.40
CA GLY A 444 -22.04 -13.89 21.51
C GLY A 444 -22.58 -13.46 22.85
N GLY A 445 -23.30 -14.36 23.54
CA GLY A 445 -23.83 -14.15 24.89
C GLY A 445 -22.78 -13.61 25.86
N GLY A 446 -23.16 -12.60 26.64
CA GLY A 446 -22.27 -11.85 27.50
C GLY A 446 -21.57 -12.71 28.55
N HIS A 447 -20.23 -12.70 28.53
CA HIS A 447 -19.37 -12.82 29.72
C HIS A 447 -17.90 -12.53 29.36
N ALA A 448 -17.60 -11.36 28.80
CA ALA A 448 -16.21 -10.87 28.68
C ALA A 448 -16.16 -9.35 28.52
N TYR A 449 -16.68 -8.61 29.50
CA TYR A 449 -16.65 -7.14 29.47
C TYR A 449 -16.25 -6.55 30.83
N LEU A 450 -15.02 -6.78 31.31
CA LEU A 450 -14.50 -6.10 32.50
C LEU A 450 -12.96 -5.86 32.53
N GLN A 451 -12.27 -5.75 31.39
CA GLN A 451 -10.82 -5.46 31.42
C GLN A 451 -10.33 -4.32 30.51
N ASN A 452 -11.20 -3.52 29.89
CA ASN A 452 -10.72 -2.40 29.04
C ASN A 452 -11.53 -1.11 29.16
N LYS A 453 -11.80 -0.68 30.40
CA LYS A 453 -12.51 0.58 30.67
C LYS A 453 -11.61 1.83 30.59
N SER A 454 -10.27 1.67 30.56
CA SER A 454 -9.32 2.79 30.56
C SER A 454 -8.94 3.32 29.17
N SER A 455 -9.23 2.58 28.10
CA SER A 455 -8.81 2.94 26.73
C SER A 455 -9.86 3.77 25.95
N ILE A 456 -11.08 3.87 26.47
CA ILE A 456 -12.20 4.57 25.81
C ILE A 456 -12.31 6.05 26.25
N GLU A 457 -11.74 6.41 27.40
CA GLU A 457 -11.89 7.75 27.99
C GLU A 457 -10.82 8.77 27.54
N SER A 458 -9.82 8.39 26.74
CA SER A 458 -8.69 9.26 26.39
C SER A 458 -8.81 9.97 25.03
N HIS A 459 -9.91 9.81 24.29
CA HIS A 459 -10.09 10.45 22.98
C HIS A 459 -10.89 11.77 23.08
N PRO A 460 -10.29 12.94 22.78
CA PRO A 460 -10.97 14.25 22.90
C PRO A 460 -12.10 14.48 21.87
N SER A 461 -12.28 13.59 20.89
CA SER A 461 -13.40 13.61 19.93
C SER A 461 -14.62 12.79 20.36
N ALA A 462 -14.52 11.98 21.42
CA ALA A 462 -15.63 11.16 21.91
C ALA A 462 -16.57 11.92 22.88
N ARG A 463 -16.10 13.03 23.48
CA ARG A 463 -16.88 13.84 24.42
C ARG A 463 -17.91 14.76 23.76
N GLN A 464 -17.77 15.04 22.47
CA GLN A 464 -18.63 15.99 21.74
C GLN A 464 -19.78 15.32 20.98
N LEU A 465 -19.82 13.98 20.96
CA LEU A 465 -20.92 13.18 20.42
C LEU A 465 -21.72 12.46 21.53
N ALA A 466 -21.33 12.66 22.80
CA ALA A 466 -21.98 12.11 23.99
C ALA A 466 -22.63 13.20 24.89
N GLN A 467 -22.69 14.44 24.40
CA GLN A 467 -23.55 15.53 24.87
C GLN A 467 -24.53 15.85 23.74
#